data_AF-A0A963BMV9-F1
#
_entry.id   AF-A0A963BMV9-F1
#
_cell.length_a   1.000
_cell.length_b   1.000
_cell.length_c   1.000
_cell.angle_alpha   90.00
_cell.angle_beta   90.00
_cell.angle_gamma   90.00
#
_symmetry.space_group_name_H-M   'P 1'
#
loop_
_entity.id
_entity.type
_entity.pdbx_description
1 polymer ?
#
loop_
_entity_poly.entity_id
_entity_poly.type
_entity_poly.pdbx_seq_one_letter_code
_entity_poly.pdbx_strand_id
1 'polypeptide(L)'
;MREEILDEIADLEEYARQGKRPPLCRGYRIRVNGKPYVMDKPCITGREVLVLAGLTPPANYTLRVKVAGQRPRKVELDEKVDLRHPGVEKFKAIPRDQTEG
;
A
#
# COMPACT_ATOMS: atom_id res chain seq x y z
N MET A 1 6.84 26.71 -3.62
CA MET A 1 5.68 26.15 -4.35
C MET A 1 5.03 25.14 -3.41
N ARG A 2 3.84 25.42 -2.87
CA ARG A 2 3.10 24.41 -2.08
C ARG A 2 2.44 23.49 -3.09
N GLU A 3 2.72 22.19 -3.03
CA GLU A 3 1.89 21.21 -3.75
C GLU A 3 0.46 21.34 -3.20
N GLU A 4 -0.52 21.61 -4.06
CA GLU A 4 -1.94 21.65 -3.66
C GLU A 4 -2.40 20.23 -3.34
N ILE A 5 -3.05 20.05 -2.18
CA ILE A 5 -3.70 18.79 -1.83
C ILE A 5 -5.06 18.79 -2.53
N LEU A 6 -5.24 17.88 -3.48
CA LEU A 6 -6.54 17.68 -4.10
C LEU A 6 -7.51 17.04 -3.10
N ASP A 7 -8.75 17.53 -3.05
CA ASP A 7 -9.80 16.99 -2.17
C ASP A 7 -10.41 15.67 -2.70
N GLU A 8 -9.75 15.05 -3.67
CA GLU A 8 -10.14 13.78 -4.28
C GLU A 8 -9.35 12.61 -3.72
N ILE A 9 -9.86 11.39 -3.88
CA ILE A 9 -9.14 10.16 -3.55
C ILE A 9 -8.42 9.68 -4.81
N ALA A 10 -7.09 9.66 -4.78
CA ALA A 10 -6.30 9.12 -5.88
C ALA A 10 -6.36 7.59 -5.91
N ASP A 11 -6.85 7.01 -7.01
CA ASP A 11 -6.80 5.57 -7.23
C ASP A 11 -5.41 5.16 -7.76
N LEU A 12 -4.57 4.62 -6.87
CA LEU A 12 -3.18 4.32 -7.21
C LEU A 12 -3.06 3.32 -8.38
N GLU A 13 -3.99 2.36 -8.48
CA GLU A 13 -3.99 1.39 -9.57
C GLU A 13 -4.20 2.06 -10.92
N GLU A 14 -5.07 3.06 -10.97
CA GLU A 14 -5.31 3.82 -12.19
C GLU A 14 -4.10 4.68 -12.57
N TYR A 15 -3.51 5.39 -11.61
CA TYR A 15 -2.31 6.20 -11.84
C TYR A 15 -1.14 5.34 -12.35
N ALA A 16 -0.92 4.18 -11.75
CA ALA A 16 0.13 3.25 -12.17
C ALA A 16 -0.11 2.67 -13.57
N ARG A 17 -1.36 2.35 -13.90
CA ARG A 17 -1.73 1.89 -15.25
C ARG A 17 -1.45 2.97 -16.31
N GLN A 18 -1.62 4.23 -15.95
CA GLN A 18 -1.29 5.37 -16.80
C GLN A 18 0.20 5.74 -16.79
N GLY A 19 1.02 5.10 -15.95
CA GLY A 19 2.43 5.47 -15.75
C GLY A 19 2.61 6.86 -15.14
N LYS A 20 1.58 7.39 -14.46
CA LYS A 20 1.60 8.72 -13.85
C LYS A 20 1.87 8.63 -12.36
N ARG A 21 2.54 9.64 -11.82
CA ARG A 21 2.70 9.78 -10.37
C ARG A 21 1.41 10.36 -9.76
N PRO A 22 0.85 9.74 -8.71
CA PRO A 22 -0.28 10.33 -7.98
C PRO A 22 0.09 11.70 -7.38
N PRO A 23 -0.80 12.72 -7.51
CA PRO A 23 -0.61 14.00 -6.85
C PRO A 23 -0.76 13.90 -5.32
N LEU A 24 -0.53 15.01 -4.61
CA LEU A 24 -0.97 15.11 -3.22
C LEU A 24 -2.50 15.15 -3.19
N CYS A 25 -3.09 14.23 -2.46
CA CYS A 25 -4.53 14.07 -2.36
C CYS A 25 -4.93 13.86 -0.91
N ARG A 26 -6.19 14.11 -0.58
CA ARG A 26 -6.72 13.81 0.76
C ARG A 26 -6.71 12.32 1.07
N GLY A 27 -6.65 11.47 0.04
CA GLY A 27 -6.61 10.04 0.22
C GLY A 27 -6.04 9.30 -0.98
N TYR A 28 -5.55 8.10 -0.71
CA TYR A 28 -4.89 7.19 -1.63
C TYR A 28 -5.56 5.83 -1.54
N ARG A 29 -6.22 5.42 -2.63
CA ARG A 29 -6.86 4.11 -2.69
C ARG A 29 -5.83 3.06 -3.10
N ILE A 30 -5.63 2.09 -2.23
CA ILE A 30 -4.77 0.91 -2.42
C ILE A 30 -5.62 -0.35 -2.45
N ARG A 31 -5.09 -1.45 -2.98
CA ARG A 31 -5.72 -2.77 -2.85
C ARG A 31 -4.93 -3.67 -1.93
N VAL A 32 -5.57 -4.22 -0.91
CA VAL A 32 -4.99 -5.23 -0.03
C VAL A 32 -5.78 -6.52 -0.20
N ASN A 33 -5.13 -7.62 -0.61
CA ASN A 33 -5.78 -8.90 -0.89
C ASN A 33 -6.97 -8.79 -1.87
N GLY A 34 -6.88 -7.87 -2.83
CA GLY A 34 -7.91 -7.61 -3.83
C GLY A 34 -9.06 -6.70 -3.37
N LYS A 35 -9.10 -6.31 -2.09
CA LYS A 35 -10.09 -5.37 -1.55
C LYS A 35 -9.54 -3.93 -1.57
N PRO A 36 -10.33 -2.94 -1.98
CA PRO A 36 -9.92 -1.53 -1.96
C PRO A 36 -9.95 -0.97 -0.54
N TYR A 37 -8.93 -0.19 -0.18
CA TYR A 37 -8.84 0.57 1.06
C TYR A 37 -8.29 1.97 0.77
N VAL A 38 -8.63 2.95 1.59
CA VAL A 38 -8.19 4.35 1.40
C VAL A 38 -7.31 4.77 2.57
N MET A 39 -6.14 5.29 2.26
CA MET A 39 -5.23 5.92 3.22
C MET A 39 -5.24 7.43 3.08
N ASP A 40 -5.37 8.12 4.20
CA ASP A 40 -5.40 9.58 4.32
C ASP A 40 -4.02 10.24 4.20
N LYS A 41 -2.96 9.43 4.18
CA LYS A 41 -1.56 9.88 4.10
C LYS A 41 -0.78 9.18 3.00
N PRO A 42 0.21 9.88 2.39
CA PRO A 42 1.03 9.31 1.33
C PRO A 42 2.09 8.35 1.86
N CYS A 43 2.58 8.53 3.09
CA CYS A 43 3.61 7.66 3.67
C CYS A 43 2.98 6.79 4.74
N ILE A 44 2.98 5.47 4.52
CA ILE A 44 2.41 4.49 5.45
C ILE A 44 3.45 3.43 5.83
N THR A 45 3.20 2.68 6.90
CA THR A 45 4.01 1.49 7.21
C THR A 45 3.31 0.19 6.85
N GLY A 46 4.07 -0.90 6.71
CA GLY A 46 3.48 -2.22 6.45
C GLY A 46 2.48 -2.64 7.53
N ARG A 47 2.74 -2.27 8.78
CA ARG A 47 1.80 -2.45 9.90
C ARG A 47 0.47 -1.76 9.66
N GLU A 48 0.50 -0.52 9.18
CA GLU A 48 -0.71 0.26 8.94
C GLU A 48 -1.57 -0.33 7.82
N VAL A 49 -0.93 -0.83 6.74
CA VAL A 49 -1.64 -1.55 5.68
C VAL A 49 -2.38 -2.77 6.21
N LEU A 50 -1.73 -3.55 7.07
CA LEU A 50 -2.32 -4.76 7.66
C LEU A 50 -3.47 -4.42 8.61
N VAL A 51 -3.26 -3.45 9.50
CA VAL A 51 -4.30 -2.97 10.44
C VAL A 51 -5.51 -2.42 9.69
N LEU A 52 -5.29 -1.62 8.65
CA LEU A 52 -6.34 -1.08 7.78
C LEU A 52 -7.17 -2.20 7.13
N ALA A 53 -6.52 -3.29 6.74
CA ALA A 53 -7.17 -4.46 6.15
C ALA A 53 -7.85 -5.38 7.18
N GLY A 54 -7.84 -5.01 8.47
CA GLY A 54 -8.38 -5.83 9.57
C GLY A 54 -7.50 -7.04 9.93
N LEU A 55 -6.26 -7.08 9.45
CA LEU A 55 -5.32 -8.18 9.66
C LEU A 55 -4.50 -7.94 10.93
N THR A 56 -5.13 -8.23 12.07
CA THR A 56 -4.54 -8.06 13.40
C THR A 56 -4.44 -9.41 14.12
N PRO A 57 -3.34 -9.69 14.86
CA PRO A 57 -2.15 -8.85 14.97
C PRO A 57 -1.31 -8.88 13.67
N PRO A 58 -0.73 -7.74 13.24
CA PRO A 58 0.02 -7.64 11.99
C PRO A 58 1.27 -8.53 11.95
N ALA A 59 1.81 -8.92 13.10
CA ALA A 59 2.94 -9.86 13.22
C ALA A 59 2.66 -11.25 12.63
N ASN A 60 1.38 -11.64 12.54
CA ASN A 60 0.96 -12.93 11.99
C ASN A 60 0.87 -12.91 10.46
N TYR A 61 1.19 -11.79 9.81
CA TYR A 61 1.06 -11.64 8.37
C TYR A 61 2.36 -11.12 7.75
N THR A 62 2.71 -11.67 6.60
CA THR A 62 3.75 -11.13 5.74
C THR A 62 3.10 -10.25 4.68
N LEU A 63 3.45 -8.97 4.67
CA LEU A 63 3.01 -8.04 3.64
C LEU A 63 3.98 -8.06 2.45
N ARG A 64 3.42 -8.12 1.24
CA ARG A 64 4.18 -7.97 -0.01
C ARG A 64 3.53 -6.91 -0.88
N VAL A 65 4.34 -6.05 -1.49
CA VAL A 65 3.91 -5.08 -2.48
C VAL A 65 4.15 -5.64 -3.88
N LYS A 66 3.15 -5.54 -4.76
CA LYS A 66 3.22 -5.98 -6.15
C LYS A 66 3.26 -4.76 -7.06
N VAL A 67 4.45 -4.51 -7.59
CA VAL A 67 4.73 -3.51 -8.62
C VAL A 67 4.48 -4.12 -10.00
N ALA A 68 3.84 -3.39 -10.91
CA ALA A 68 3.73 -3.83 -12.30
C ALA A 68 5.12 -3.94 -12.94
N GLY A 69 5.45 -5.11 -13.52
CA GLY A 69 6.73 -5.35 -14.17
C GLY A 69 7.89 -5.72 -13.24
N GLN A 70 7.71 -5.73 -11.90
CA GLN A 70 8.72 -6.21 -10.97
C GLN A 70 8.23 -7.41 -10.16
N ARG A 71 9.17 -8.14 -9.55
CA ARG A 71 8.84 -9.22 -8.63
C ARG A 71 8.23 -8.62 -7.34
N PRO A 72 7.23 -9.28 -6.73
CA PRO A 72 6.67 -8.81 -5.46
C PRO A 72 7.76 -8.70 -4.40
N ARG A 73 7.83 -7.56 -3.72
CA ARG A 73 8.81 -7.28 -2.67
C ARG A 73 8.16 -7.43 -1.31
N LYS A 74 8.86 -8.02 -0.33
CA LYS A 74 8.43 -8.02 1.07
C LYS A 74 8.51 -6.60 1.62
N VAL A 75 7.49 -6.21 2.39
CA VAL A 75 7.46 -4.96 3.15
C VAL A 75 7.46 -5.32 4.63
N GLU A 76 8.44 -4.83 5.38
CA GLU A 76 8.47 -5.05 6.84
C GLU A 76 7.39 -4.22 7.54
N LEU A 77 7.05 -4.59 8.77
CA LEU A 77 5.99 -3.93 9.52
C LEU A 77 6.27 -2.44 9.78
N ASP A 78 7.51 -2.11 10.10
CA ASP A 78 7.93 -0.74 10.41
C ASP A 78 8.63 -0.06 9.22
N GLU A 79 8.64 -0.72 8.06
CA GLU A 79 9.14 -0.14 6.81
C GLU A 79 8.16 0.90 6.28
N LYS A 80 8.69 2.08 5.92
CA LYS A 80 7.92 3.17 5.33
C LYS A 80 7.78 2.96 3.82
N VAL A 81 6.55 3.03 3.34
CA VAL A 81 6.18 2.95 1.93
C VAL A 81 5.55 4.27 1.51
N ASP A 82 6.12 4.89 0.47
CA ASP A 82 5.53 6.06 -0.18
C ASP A 82 4.50 5.61 -1.22
N LEU A 83 3.23 5.85 -0.95
CA LEU A 83 2.09 5.58 -1.84
C LEU A 83 2.12 6.39 -3.14
N ARG A 84 2.87 7.50 -3.17
CA ARG A 84 3.07 8.29 -4.38
C ARG A 84 4.21 7.74 -5.23
N HIS A 85 4.91 6.70 -4.78
CA HIS A 85 5.93 6.04 -5.58
C HIS A 85 5.26 5.09 -6.58
N PRO A 86 5.66 5.09 -7.86
CA PRO A 86 5.15 4.11 -8.82
C PRO A 86 5.43 2.68 -8.36
N GLY A 87 4.42 1.82 -8.35
CA GLY A 87 4.52 0.40 -8.03
C GLY A 87 3.93 -0.07 -6.69
N VAL A 88 3.29 0.81 -5.93
CA VAL A 88 2.79 0.53 -4.56
C VAL A 88 1.26 0.39 -4.48
N GLU A 89 0.63 -0.02 -5.58
CA GLU A 89 -0.83 0.02 -5.71
C GLU A 89 -1.49 -1.20 -5.05
N LYS A 90 -0.79 -2.33 -5.08
CA LYS A 90 -1.32 -3.65 -4.72
C LYS A 90 -0.49 -4.29 -3.64
N PHE A 91 -1.11 -4.51 -2.50
CA PHE A 91 -0.56 -5.25 -1.38
C PHE A 91 -1.20 -6.62 -1.28
N LYS A 92 -0.38 -7.61 -0.93
CA LYS A 92 -0.80 -8.97 -0.62
C LYS A 92 -0.29 -9.32 0.76
N ALA A 93 -1.22 -9.55 1.67
CA ALA A 93 -0.95 -10.03 3.00
C ALA A 93 -1.16 -11.54 3.03
N ILE A 94 -0.11 -12.26 3.41
CA ILE A 94 -0.08 -13.72 3.47
C ILE A 94 0.04 -14.09 4.95
N PRO A 95 -0.87 -14.91 5.51
CA PRO A 95 -0.69 -15.45 6.85
C PRO A 95 0.69 -16.10 6.96
N ARG A 96 1.43 -15.77 8.02
CA ARG A 96 2.61 -16.52 8.38
C ARG A 96 2.11 -17.82 8.99
N ASP A 97 2.20 -18.91 8.22
CA ASP A 97 2.22 -20.22 8.84
C ASP A 97 3.43 -20.24 9.78
N GLN A 98 3.19 -20.49 11.06
CA GLN A 98 4.24 -20.80 12.01
C GLN A 98 4.79 -22.19 11.64
N THR A 99 5.61 -22.28 10.60
CA THR A 99 6.61 -23.35 10.48
C THR A 99 7.94 -22.82 10.98
N GLU A 100 7.95 -22.45 12.27
CA GLU A 100 9.15 -22.60 13.09
C GLU A 100 8.95 -23.87 13.91
N GLY A 101 9.39 -24.98 13.34
CA GLY A 101 9.57 -26.28 13.98
C GLY A 101 10.95 -26.79 13.60
#